data_AF-A0A2H3E6X9-F1
#
_entry.id   AF-A0A2H3E6X9-F1
#
_cell.length_a   1.000
_cell.length_b   1.000
_cell.length_c   1.000
_cell.angle_alpha   90.00
_cell.angle_beta   90.00
_cell.angle_gamma   90.00
#
_symmetry.space_group_name_H-M   'P 1'
#
loop_
_entity.id
_entity.type
_entity.pdbx_description
1 polymer ?
#
loop_
_entity_poly.entity_id
_entity_poly.type
_entity_poly.pdbx_seq_one_letter_code
_entity_poly.pdbx_strand_id
1 'polypeptide(L)'
;ILNGLSRRFIKWVKEGYLLISNSLVTQATIARFHACTMTTKLRWVKGHSGDPGNKGADRLARIASEKTDNGIVDLPILPELRVWGAKLAAMMQSKAYRIIRKIKMQAERYQEELDRRDTNKNITLALMAASDRCGIKGTRDQLWNSIQRKELNRSAQFFMWMLLHDGYTVGRHWKHINGCEDRIECQSFSIEESMTHILTRCDAPGQ
;
A
#
# COMPACT_ATOMS: atom_id res chain seq x y z
N ILE A 1 -9.60 23.59 2.85
CA ILE A 1 -10.09 24.09 1.55
C ILE A 1 -9.43 25.41 1.16
N LEU A 2 -9.60 26.51 1.93
CA LEU A 2 -9.10 27.85 1.56
C LEU A 2 -7.62 27.89 1.16
N ASN A 3 -6.70 27.43 2.01
CA ASN A 3 -5.25 27.39 1.70
C ASN A 3 -4.93 26.58 0.44
N GLY A 4 -5.76 25.59 0.13
CA GLY A 4 -5.67 24.80 -1.09
C GLY A 4 -5.90 25.67 -2.32
N LEU A 5 -7.07 26.31 -2.36
CA LEU A 5 -7.55 27.12 -3.48
C LEU A 5 -6.83 28.46 -3.64
N SER A 6 -6.29 29.04 -2.56
CA SER A 6 -5.64 30.36 -2.63
C SER A 6 -4.13 30.32 -2.86
N ARG A 7 -3.45 29.24 -2.46
CA ARG A 7 -1.96 29.18 -2.51
C ARG A 7 -1.44 27.87 -3.09
N ARG A 8 -1.94 26.72 -2.60
CA ARG A 8 -1.35 25.42 -2.94
C ARG A 8 -1.70 24.94 -4.35
N PHE A 9 -2.79 25.43 -4.94
CA PHE A 9 -3.24 24.99 -6.27
C PHE A 9 -2.17 25.16 -7.36
N ILE A 10 -1.37 26.23 -7.32
CA ILE A 10 -0.27 26.46 -8.28
C ILE A 10 0.71 25.29 -8.28
N LYS A 11 1.05 24.79 -7.09
CA LYS A 11 1.92 23.62 -6.93
C LYS A 11 1.23 22.35 -7.42
N TRP A 12 -0.04 22.15 -7.09
CA TRP A 12 -0.78 20.96 -7.49
C TRP A 12 -0.98 20.85 -8.99
N VAL A 13 -1.26 21.96 -9.67
CA VAL A 13 -1.31 22.05 -11.13
C VAL A 13 0.02 21.63 -11.73
N LYS A 14 1.15 22.16 -11.22
CA LYS A 14 2.50 21.77 -11.69
C LYS A 14 2.79 20.30 -11.46
N GLU A 15 2.34 19.73 -10.34
CA GLU A 15 2.52 18.31 -9.99
C GLU A 15 1.44 17.38 -10.58
N GLY A 16 0.53 17.91 -11.40
CA GLY A 16 -0.54 17.14 -12.03
C GLY A 16 -1.52 16.50 -11.05
N TYR A 17 -1.63 17.01 -9.83
CA TYR A 17 -2.46 16.45 -8.75
C TYR A 17 -2.12 15.00 -8.33
N LEU A 18 -1.01 14.42 -8.80
CA LEU A 18 -0.67 13.00 -8.63
C LEU A 18 -0.30 12.62 -7.18
N LEU A 19 0.13 13.61 -6.40
CA LEU A 19 0.67 13.44 -5.03
C LEU A 19 -0.28 13.93 -3.93
N ILE A 20 -1.53 14.26 -4.26
CA ILE A 20 -2.53 14.69 -3.28
C ILE A 20 -3.68 13.69 -3.18
N SER A 21 -4.29 13.61 -2.01
CA SER A 21 -5.57 12.93 -1.82
C SER A 21 -6.71 13.75 -2.42
N ASN A 22 -7.82 13.11 -2.80
CA ASN A 22 -8.99 13.74 -3.41
C ASN A 22 -8.63 14.55 -4.68
N SER A 23 -7.71 14.02 -5.49
CA SER A 23 -7.16 14.70 -6.68
C SER A 23 -8.25 15.12 -7.67
N LEU A 24 -9.21 14.23 -7.96
CA LEU A 24 -10.31 14.50 -8.89
C LEU A 24 -11.19 15.67 -8.43
N VAL A 25 -11.71 15.61 -7.20
CA VAL A 25 -12.53 16.68 -6.61
C VAL A 25 -11.77 18.01 -6.57
N THR A 26 -10.49 17.95 -6.21
CA THR A 26 -9.62 19.14 -6.15
C THR A 26 -9.43 19.77 -7.53
N GLN A 27 -9.12 18.94 -8.53
CA GLN A 27 -8.94 19.39 -9.91
C GLN A 27 -10.23 19.96 -10.49
N ALA A 28 -11.37 19.30 -10.29
CA ALA A 28 -12.67 19.79 -10.74
C ALA A 28 -13.02 21.12 -10.09
N THR A 29 -12.77 21.26 -8.78
CA THR A 29 -13.00 22.53 -8.07
C THR A 29 -12.14 23.66 -8.66
N ILE A 30 -10.83 23.44 -8.81
CA ILE A 30 -9.90 24.44 -9.37
C ILE A 30 -10.27 24.79 -10.82
N ALA A 31 -10.64 23.81 -11.63
CA ALA A 31 -11.11 24.05 -12.99
C ALA A 31 -12.36 24.94 -13.01
N ARG A 32 -13.33 24.70 -12.13
CA ARG A 32 -14.53 25.57 -12.02
C ARG A 32 -14.17 27.00 -11.62
N PHE A 33 -13.22 27.20 -10.71
CA PHE A 33 -12.73 28.54 -10.38
C PHE A 33 -12.05 29.23 -11.56
N HIS A 34 -11.30 28.50 -12.38
CA HIS A 34 -10.68 29.06 -13.60
C HIS A 34 -11.69 29.36 -14.70
N ALA A 35 -12.79 28.61 -14.77
CA ALA A 35 -13.88 28.87 -15.71
C ALA A 35 -14.74 30.10 -15.32
N CYS A 36 -14.67 30.54 -14.06
CA CYS A 36 -15.38 31.74 -13.63
C CYS A 36 -14.78 33.00 -14.28
N THR A 37 -15.59 33.73 -15.04
CA THR A 37 -15.20 35.01 -15.66
C THR A 37 -15.22 36.18 -14.68
N MET A 38 -15.96 36.05 -13.57
CA MET A 38 -16.10 37.09 -12.55
C MET A 38 -15.08 36.93 -11.43
N THR A 39 -14.66 38.08 -10.88
CA THR A 39 -13.74 38.09 -9.73
C THR A 39 -14.39 37.40 -8.53
N THR A 40 -13.82 36.27 -8.12
CA THR A 40 -14.33 35.47 -7.00
C THR A 40 -13.42 35.63 -5.77
N LYS A 41 -13.99 36.07 -4.64
CA LYS A 41 -13.26 36.23 -3.37
C LYS A 41 -13.65 35.12 -2.41
N LEU A 42 -12.66 34.44 -1.84
CA LEU A 42 -12.86 33.44 -0.80
C LEU A 42 -12.71 34.08 0.58
N ARG A 43 -13.72 33.91 1.43
CA ARG A 43 -13.70 34.36 2.83
C ARG A 43 -13.70 33.14 3.75
N TRP A 44 -12.75 33.08 4.66
CA TRP A 44 -12.83 32.13 5.78
C TRP A 44 -13.74 32.71 6.86
N VAL A 45 -14.70 31.90 7.30
CA VAL A 45 -15.58 32.21 8.43
C VAL A 45 -15.35 31.13 9.49
N LYS A 46 -15.29 31.55 10.75
CA LYS A 46 -15.09 30.62 11.87
C LYS A 46 -16.36 29.78 12.06
N GLY A 47 -16.19 28.47 12.21
CA GLY A 47 -17.31 27.57 12.51
C GLY A 47 -18.03 28.01 13.79
N HIS A 48 -19.36 27.85 13.79
CA HIS A 48 -20.25 28.21 14.92
C HIS A 48 -20.23 29.69 15.34
N SER A 49 -19.72 30.61 14.52
CA SER A 49 -19.62 32.05 14.84
C SER A 49 -20.94 32.82 14.72
N GLY A 50 -22.08 32.15 14.66
CA GLY A 50 -23.37 32.81 14.48
C GLY A 50 -23.78 33.07 13.03
N ASP A 51 -22.89 32.95 12.05
CA ASP A 51 -23.15 33.30 10.65
C ASP A 51 -24.34 32.49 10.05
N PRO A 52 -25.42 33.15 9.60
CA PRO A 52 -26.61 32.46 9.11
C PRO A 52 -26.35 31.57 7.90
N GLY A 53 -25.48 32.01 6.97
CA GLY A 53 -25.14 31.26 5.77
C GLY A 53 -24.36 29.99 6.10
N ASN A 54 -23.33 30.10 6.94
CA ASN A 54 -22.56 28.94 7.41
C ASN A 54 -23.44 27.95 8.19
N LYS A 55 -24.28 28.44 9.11
CA LYS A 55 -25.23 27.58 9.85
C LYS A 55 -26.20 26.86 8.93
N GLY A 56 -26.68 27.54 7.89
CA GLY A 56 -27.52 26.95 6.85
C GLY A 56 -26.81 25.82 6.10
N ALA A 57 -25.58 26.08 5.67
CA ALA A 57 -24.75 25.09 4.98
C ALA A 57 -24.44 23.86 5.88
N ASP A 58 -24.07 24.08 7.15
CA ASP A 58 -23.82 22.99 8.12
C ASP A 58 -25.07 22.12 8.32
N ARG A 59 -26.25 22.76 8.43
CA ARG A 59 -27.52 22.03 8.56
C ARG A 59 -27.80 21.16 7.34
N LEU A 60 -27.62 21.70 6.13
CA LEU A 60 -27.82 20.97 4.88
C LEU A 60 -26.82 19.82 4.73
N ALA A 61 -25.57 20.03 5.09
CA ALA A 61 -24.54 18.99 5.07
C ALA A 61 -24.87 17.85 6.04
N ARG A 62 -25.37 18.16 7.25
CA ARG A 62 -25.82 17.14 8.21
C ARG A 62 -26.99 16.32 7.68
N ILE A 63 -28.02 16.98 7.17
CA ILE A 63 -29.18 16.30 6.55
C ILE A 63 -28.71 15.38 5.42
N ALA A 64 -27.77 15.83 4.58
CA ALA A 64 -27.23 15.01 3.51
C ALA A 64 -26.44 13.80 4.03
N SER A 65 -25.67 13.95 5.12
CA SER A 65 -24.90 12.85 5.71
C SER A 65 -25.76 11.77 6.38
N GLU A 66 -27.00 12.09 6.75
CA GLU A 66 -27.98 11.17 7.36
C GLU A 66 -28.76 10.37 6.30
N LYS A 67 -28.63 10.71 5.01
CA LYS A 67 -29.29 9.96 3.92
C LYS A 67 -28.55 8.64 3.66
N THR A 68 -29.31 7.57 3.46
CA THR A 68 -28.77 6.24 3.14
C THR A 68 -28.30 6.12 1.69
N ASP A 69 -28.89 6.92 0.80
CA ASP A 69 -28.51 6.96 -0.62
C ASP A 69 -27.42 8.00 -0.86
N ASN A 70 -26.24 7.53 -1.26
CA ASN A 70 -25.12 8.37 -1.67
C ASN A 70 -25.33 8.73 -3.14
N GLY A 71 -26.11 9.79 -3.40
CA GLY A 71 -26.36 10.27 -4.75
C GLY A 71 -25.07 10.52 -5.56
N ILE A 72 -25.17 10.41 -6.88
CA ILE A 72 -24.04 10.62 -7.79
C ILE A 72 -23.68 12.10 -7.85
N VAL A 73 -22.44 12.44 -7.47
CA VAL A 73 -21.89 13.79 -7.64
C VAL A 73 -21.08 13.83 -8.94
N ASP A 74 -21.66 14.45 -9.96
CA ASP A 74 -20.94 14.68 -11.21
C ASP A 74 -19.88 15.77 -11.03
N LEU A 75 -18.67 15.48 -11.53
CA LEU A 75 -17.49 16.35 -11.43
C LEU A 75 -16.94 16.65 -12.83
N PRO A 76 -17.71 17.34 -13.68
CA PRO A 76 -17.28 17.63 -15.03
C PRO A 76 -16.08 18.58 -14.99
N ILE A 77 -15.05 18.23 -15.76
CA ILE A 77 -13.85 19.05 -15.95
C ILE A 77 -13.76 19.34 -17.44
N LEU A 78 -13.88 20.62 -17.80
CA LEU A 78 -13.69 21.09 -19.18
C LEU A 78 -12.34 20.57 -19.71
N PRO A 79 -12.30 19.97 -20.92
CA PRO A 79 -11.07 19.38 -21.46
C PRO A 79 -9.89 20.33 -21.46
N GLU A 80 -10.12 21.62 -21.71
CA GLU A 80 -9.10 22.68 -21.78
C GLU A 80 -8.50 23.00 -20.40
N LEU A 81 -9.24 22.74 -19.33
CA LEU A 81 -8.83 22.98 -17.94
C LEU A 81 -8.35 21.70 -17.25
N ARG A 82 -8.42 20.55 -17.93
CA ARG A 82 -7.98 19.27 -17.39
C ARG A 82 -6.46 19.17 -17.46
N VAL A 83 -5.86 18.87 -16.31
CA VAL A 83 -4.42 18.61 -16.20
C VAL A 83 -4.20 17.10 -16.18
N TRP A 84 -3.63 16.57 -17.26
CA TRP A 84 -3.44 15.13 -17.43
C TRP A 84 -2.23 14.56 -16.68
N GLY A 85 -1.26 15.42 -16.37
CA GLY A 85 -0.01 14.98 -15.75
C GLY A 85 0.78 16.14 -15.18
N ALA A 86 1.96 15.83 -14.67
CA ALA A 86 2.82 16.83 -14.08
C ALA A 86 3.72 17.50 -15.12
N LYS A 87 3.96 18.80 -14.96
CA LYS A 87 4.85 19.57 -15.82
C LYS A 87 6.30 19.15 -15.58
N LEU A 88 6.94 18.55 -16.58
CA LEU A 88 8.32 18.05 -16.49
C LEU A 88 9.31 19.14 -16.04
N ALA A 89 9.21 20.35 -16.61
CA ALA A 89 10.08 21.47 -16.26
C ALA A 89 9.98 21.94 -14.79
N ALA A 90 8.90 21.57 -14.07
CA ALA A 90 8.70 21.90 -12.66
C ALA A 90 8.85 20.68 -11.73
N MET A 91 9.18 19.51 -12.29
CA MET A 91 9.25 18.26 -11.55
C MET A 91 10.63 18.09 -10.90
N MET A 92 10.63 17.57 -9.67
CA MET A 92 11.86 17.13 -9.00
C MET A 92 11.97 15.60 -9.11
N GLN A 93 13.19 15.09 -9.27
CA GLN A 93 13.45 13.64 -9.34
C GLN A 93 12.81 12.87 -8.17
N SER A 94 12.93 13.38 -6.94
CA SER A 94 12.34 12.76 -5.74
C SER A 94 10.81 12.64 -5.81
N LYS A 95 10.14 13.62 -6.41
CA LYS A 95 8.69 13.59 -6.63
C LYS A 95 8.30 12.66 -7.77
N ALA A 96 9.05 12.70 -8.87
CA ALA A 96 8.86 11.77 -10.00
C ALA A 96 8.97 10.32 -9.52
N TYR A 97 10.02 10.01 -8.75
CA TYR A 97 10.19 8.70 -8.13
C TYR A 97 8.99 8.31 -7.26
N ARG A 98 8.50 9.23 -6.42
CA ARG A 98 7.33 8.98 -5.56
C ARG A 98 6.06 8.69 -6.38
N ILE A 99 5.83 9.43 -7.46
CA ILE A 99 4.71 9.21 -8.38
C ILE A 99 4.83 7.84 -9.04
N ILE A 100 5.98 7.54 -9.64
CA ILE A 100 6.24 6.26 -10.31
C ILE A 100 6.06 5.10 -9.33
N ARG A 101 6.60 5.21 -8.11
CA ARG A 101 6.43 4.19 -7.08
C ARG A 101 4.96 4.00 -6.71
N LYS A 102 4.20 5.08 -6.54
CA LYS A 102 2.76 5.01 -6.25
C LYS A 102 1.99 4.29 -7.37
N ILE A 103 2.28 4.63 -8.63
CA ILE A 103 1.66 3.99 -9.80
C ILE A 103 2.05 2.51 -9.86
N LYS A 104 3.35 2.19 -9.73
CA LYS A 104 3.85 0.82 -9.71
C LYS A 104 3.19 0.00 -8.61
N MET A 105 3.06 0.58 -7.41
CA MET A 105 2.39 -0.08 -6.29
C MET A 105 0.91 -0.37 -6.58
N GLN A 106 0.23 0.40 -7.41
CA GLN A 106 -1.19 0.16 -7.75
C GLN A 106 -1.38 -0.78 -8.95
N ALA A 107 -0.32 -1.09 -9.69
CA ALA A 107 -0.42 -1.99 -10.83
C ALA A 107 -0.75 -3.41 -10.36
N GLU A 108 -1.71 -4.05 -11.03
CA GLU A 108 -2.19 -5.40 -10.72
C GLU A 108 -1.04 -6.40 -10.63
N ARG A 109 -0.18 -6.46 -11.65
CA ARG A 109 1.02 -7.31 -11.62
C ARG A 109 1.89 -7.12 -10.38
N TYR A 110 2.07 -5.88 -9.92
CA TYR A 110 2.86 -5.63 -8.72
C TYR A 110 2.11 -6.03 -7.44
N GLN A 111 0.79 -5.89 -7.42
CA GLN A 111 -0.05 -6.41 -6.33
C GLN A 111 -0.03 -7.94 -6.29
N GLU A 112 -0.05 -8.61 -7.43
CA GLU A 112 0.11 -10.06 -7.56
C GLU A 112 1.51 -10.52 -7.11
N GLU A 113 2.58 -9.84 -7.55
CA GLU A 113 3.95 -10.09 -7.06
C GLU A 113 4.10 -9.82 -5.55
N LEU A 114 3.31 -8.89 -5.00
CA LEU A 114 3.23 -8.64 -3.56
C LEU A 114 2.45 -9.73 -2.82
N ASP A 115 1.53 -10.43 -3.48
CA ASP A 115 0.90 -11.64 -2.95
C ASP A 115 1.91 -12.78 -2.92
N ARG A 116 2.83 -12.68 -1.96
CA ARG A 116 3.88 -13.65 -1.68
C ARG A 116 3.24 -14.91 -1.10
N ARG A 117 2.64 -15.72 -1.97
CA ARG A 117 1.92 -16.95 -1.62
C ARG A 117 2.68 -17.82 -0.62
N ASP A 118 3.97 -18.02 -0.86
CA ASP A 118 4.81 -18.83 0.00
C ASP A 118 5.06 -18.19 1.37
N THR A 119 5.29 -16.86 1.39
CA THR A 119 5.39 -16.12 2.65
C THR A 119 4.08 -16.22 3.45
N ASN A 120 2.95 -16.07 2.78
CA ASN A 120 1.63 -16.16 3.40
C ASN A 120 1.38 -17.57 3.96
N LYS A 121 1.74 -18.61 3.21
CA LYS A 121 1.69 -20.00 3.67
C LYS A 121 2.56 -20.22 4.91
N ASN A 122 3.81 -19.78 4.89
CA ASN A 122 4.76 -20.00 5.99
C ASN A 122 4.35 -19.24 7.26
N ILE A 123 3.82 -18.02 7.13
CA ILE A 123 3.24 -17.26 8.25
C ILE A 123 2.05 -17.98 8.85
N THR A 124 1.12 -18.48 8.03
CA THR A 124 -0.03 -19.24 8.50
C THR A 124 0.41 -20.47 9.27
N LEU A 125 1.35 -21.25 8.73
CA LEU A 125 1.90 -22.42 9.41
C LEU A 125 2.59 -22.05 10.74
N ALA A 126 3.38 -20.98 10.77
CA ALA A 126 4.04 -20.52 11.98
C ALA A 126 3.04 -20.07 13.06
N LEU A 127 1.98 -19.35 12.68
CA LEU A 127 0.92 -18.93 13.59
C LEU A 127 0.10 -20.12 14.11
N MET A 128 -0.22 -21.09 13.25
CA MET A 128 -0.90 -22.33 13.66
C MET A 128 -0.03 -23.11 14.65
N ALA A 129 1.24 -23.34 14.33
CA ALA A 129 2.17 -24.04 15.22
C ALA A 129 2.38 -23.31 16.57
N ALA A 130 2.41 -21.98 16.56
CA ALA A 130 2.49 -21.19 17.78
C ALA A 130 1.21 -21.28 18.63
N SER A 131 0.03 -21.28 17.98
CA SER A 131 -1.25 -21.50 18.65
C SER A 131 -1.31 -22.89 19.26
N ASP A 132 -0.91 -23.93 18.52
CA ASP A 132 -0.96 -25.32 18.97
C ASP A 132 0.01 -25.57 20.14
N ARG A 133 1.22 -24.99 20.10
CA ARG A 133 2.23 -25.19 21.16
C ARG A 133 2.04 -24.30 22.38
N CYS A 134 1.62 -23.05 22.19
CA CYS A 134 1.61 -22.04 23.26
C CYS A 134 0.20 -21.60 23.66
N GLY A 135 -0.85 -22.00 22.94
CA GLY A 135 -2.22 -21.55 23.17
C GLY A 135 -2.46 -20.08 22.80
N ILE A 136 -1.53 -19.43 22.09
CA ILE A 136 -1.58 -18.00 21.77
C ILE A 136 -2.01 -17.82 20.31
N LYS A 137 -3.16 -17.16 20.10
CA LYS A 137 -3.61 -16.77 18.76
C LYS A 137 -2.98 -15.45 18.34
N GLY A 138 -1.79 -15.54 17.72
CA GLY A 138 -1.04 -14.39 17.24
C GLY A 138 -1.56 -13.81 15.91
N THR A 139 -1.27 -12.53 15.67
CA THR A 139 -1.46 -11.89 14.36
C THR A 139 -0.17 -11.90 13.54
N ARG A 140 -0.29 -11.66 12.22
CA ARG A 140 0.87 -11.50 11.32
C ARG A 140 1.87 -10.46 11.85
N ASP A 141 1.39 -9.32 12.32
CA ASP A 141 2.25 -8.25 12.83
C ASP A 141 2.96 -8.66 14.12
N GLN A 142 2.27 -9.38 15.01
CA GLN A 142 2.88 -9.93 16.22
C GLN A 142 3.98 -10.93 15.90
N LEU A 143 3.80 -11.79 14.89
CA LEU A 143 4.84 -12.70 14.42
C LEU A 143 6.05 -11.95 13.85
N TRP A 144 5.84 -10.93 13.01
CA TRP A 144 6.94 -10.15 12.46
C TRP A 144 7.72 -9.39 13.54
N ASN A 145 7.01 -8.85 14.53
CA ASN A 145 7.64 -8.19 15.66
C ASN A 145 8.41 -9.19 16.54
N SER A 146 7.90 -10.41 16.72
CA SER A 146 8.53 -11.40 17.58
C SER A 146 9.88 -11.89 17.03
N ILE A 147 10.01 -12.04 15.70
CA ILE A 147 11.28 -12.44 15.08
C ILE A 147 12.31 -11.32 15.00
N GLN A 148 11.92 -10.06 15.24
CA GLN A 148 12.81 -8.88 15.21
C GLN A 148 13.18 -8.39 16.62
N ARG A 149 12.82 -9.18 17.64
CA ARG A 149 13.13 -8.91 19.04
C ARG A 149 14.63 -8.85 19.30
N LYS A 150 15.06 -7.90 20.13
CA LYS A 150 16.48 -7.65 20.44
C LYS A 150 17.14 -8.81 21.18
N GLU A 151 16.34 -9.67 21.78
CA GLU A 151 16.76 -10.89 22.46
C GLU A 151 17.28 -11.96 21.47
N LEU A 152 16.90 -11.88 20.20
CA LEU A 152 17.45 -12.71 19.14
C LEU A 152 18.68 -12.03 18.54
N ASN A 153 19.76 -12.79 18.36
CA ASN A 153 20.91 -12.29 17.61
C ASN A 153 20.54 -12.08 16.13
N ARG A 154 21.31 -11.23 15.44
CA ARG A 154 21.02 -10.84 14.05
C ARG A 154 20.93 -12.03 13.09
N SER A 155 21.75 -13.06 13.31
CA SER A 155 21.75 -14.27 12.49
C SER A 155 20.46 -15.07 12.65
N ALA A 156 19.93 -15.20 13.87
CA ALA A 156 18.66 -15.86 14.16
C ALA A 156 17.49 -15.07 13.57
N GLN A 157 17.50 -13.73 13.72
CA GLN A 157 16.48 -12.87 13.10
C GLN A 157 16.46 -13.04 11.58
N PHE A 158 17.64 -13.02 10.95
CA PHE A 158 17.78 -13.21 9.51
C PHE A 158 17.34 -14.62 9.08
N PHE A 159 17.71 -15.65 9.83
CA PHE A 159 17.31 -17.02 9.57
C PHE A 159 15.78 -17.18 9.61
N MET A 160 15.12 -16.66 10.65
CA MET A 160 13.65 -16.70 10.76
C MET A 160 12.97 -15.89 9.67
N TRP A 161 13.52 -14.74 9.30
CA TRP A 161 13.03 -13.93 8.19
C TRP A 161 13.12 -14.69 6.86
N MET A 162 14.25 -15.35 6.59
CA MET A 162 14.46 -16.18 5.40
C MET A 162 13.50 -17.37 5.36
N LEU A 163 13.28 -18.05 6.48
CA LEU A 163 12.30 -19.13 6.58
C LEU A 163 10.89 -18.66 6.25
N LEU A 164 10.44 -17.56 6.88
CA LEU A 164 9.12 -17.03 6.62
C LEU A 164 8.95 -16.52 5.19
N HIS A 165 10.02 -16.07 4.54
CA HIS A 165 9.97 -15.64 3.14
C HIS A 165 10.20 -16.73 2.11
N ASP A 166 10.52 -17.96 2.54
CA ASP A 166 11.02 -19.02 1.65
C ASP A 166 12.25 -18.59 0.84
N GLY A 167 13.17 -17.86 1.48
CA GLY A 167 14.32 -17.26 0.82
C GLY A 167 15.49 -18.21 0.58
N TYR A 168 15.50 -19.40 1.18
CA TYR A 168 16.59 -20.36 1.00
C TYR A 168 16.43 -21.14 -0.30
N THR A 169 17.53 -21.26 -1.06
CA THR A 169 17.57 -22.00 -2.31
C THR A 169 17.59 -23.51 -2.04
N VAL A 170 16.40 -24.09 -1.88
CA VAL A 170 16.20 -25.52 -1.59
C VAL A 170 15.16 -26.11 -2.53
N GLY A 171 15.33 -27.37 -2.91
CA GLY A 171 14.37 -28.18 -3.64
C GLY A 171 13.90 -27.54 -4.94
N ARG A 172 12.63 -27.10 -4.97
CA ARG A 172 12.01 -26.43 -6.13
C ARG A 172 12.83 -25.31 -6.75
N HIS A 173 13.64 -24.61 -5.95
CA HIS A 173 14.48 -23.53 -6.46
C HIS A 173 15.54 -24.02 -7.46
N TRP A 174 15.94 -25.29 -7.39
CA TRP A 174 16.92 -25.88 -8.31
C TRP A 174 16.31 -26.40 -9.61
N LYS A 175 14.98 -26.53 -9.71
CA LYS A 175 14.28 -27.14 -10.88
C LYS A 175 14.57 -26.49 -12.24
N HIS A 176 14.96 -25.22 -12.24
CA HIS A 176 15.23 -24.46 -13.46
C HIS A 176 16.72 -24.38 -13.81
N ILE A 177 17.59 -25.02 -13.02
CA ILE A 177 19.05 -25.00 -13.18
C ILE A 177 19.52 -26.39 -13.60
N ASN A 178 19.97 -26.52 -14.84
CA ASN A 178 20.50 -27.78 -15.36
C ASN A 178 21.75 -28.23 -14.58
N GLY A 179 21.85 -29.51 -14.28
CA GLY A 179 22.98 -30.08 -13.54
C GLY A 179 22.89 -29.94 -12.02
N CYS A 180 21.74 -29.51 -11.50
CA CYS A 180 21.43 -29.44 -10.06
C CYS A 180 20.22 -30.29 -9.68
N GLU A 181 19.90 -31.31 -10.49
CA GLU A 181 18.73 -32.17 -10.30
C GLU A 181 18.80 -32.96 -8.99
N ASP A 182 20.02 -33.31 -8.56
CA ASP A 182 20.33 -33.99 -7.29
C ASP A 182 20.00 -33.17 -6.03
N ARG A 183 19.77 -31.86 -6.18
CA ARG A 183 19.45 -30.92 -5.09
C ARG A 183 17.96 -30.62 -4.97
N ILE A 184 17.14 -31.20 -5.86
CA ILE A 184 15.69 -30.99 -5.87
C ILE A 184 15.03 -31.86 -4.80
N GLU A 185 15.53 -33.08 -4.61
CA GLU A 185 14.94 -34.08 -3.74
C GLU A 185 15.90 -34.52 -2.64
N CYS A 186 15.34 -34.88 -1.49
CA CYS A 186 16.10 -35.51 -0.41
C CYS A 186 16.58 -36.89 -0.85
N GLN A 187 17.89 -37.13 -0.79
CA GLN A 187 18.48 -38.41 -1.18
C GLN A 187 18.01 -39.59 -0.32
N SER A 188 17.61 -39.33 0.93
CA SER A 188 17.14 -40.38 1.85
C SER A 188 15.68 -40.78 1.64
N PHE A 189 14.82 -39.81 1.27
CA PHE A 189 13.37 -40.02 1.20
C PHE A 189 12.79 -39.88 -0.22
N SER A 190 13.59 -39.42 -1.19
CA SER A 190 13.17 -39.15 -2.58
C SER A 190 11.92 -38.26 -2.66
N ILE A 191 11.82 -37.26 -1.77
CA ILE A 191 10.77 -36.23 -1.78
C ILE A 191 11.39 -34.86 -2.00
N GLU A 192 10.63 -33.92 -2.55
CA GLU A 192 11.11 -32.55 -2.77
C GLU A 192 11.63 -31.92 -1.46
N GLU A 193 12.89 -31.49 -1.51
CA GLU A 193 13.57 -30.91 -0.37
C GLU A 193 12.95 -29.54 -0.03
N SER A 194 12.71 -29.26 1.25
CA SER A 194 12.21 -27.95 1.70
C SER A 194 12.75 -27.66 3.09
N MET A 195 12.80 -26.39 3.50
CA MET A 195 13.24 -26.04 4.85
C MET A 195 12.39 -26.72 5.94
N THR A 196 11.09 -26.95 5.68
CA THR A 196 10.24 -27.72 6.60
C THR A 196 10.68 -29.18 6.68
N HIS A 197 11.03 -29.82 5.56
CA HIS A 197 11.55 -31.18 5.55
C HIS A 197 12.90 -31.24 6.30
N ILE A 198 13.85 -30.38 5.91
CA ILE A 198 15.20 -30.30 6.50
C ILE A 198 15.15 -30.09 8.01
N LEU A 199 14.24 -29.26 8.53
CA LEU A 199 14.27 -28.90 9.96
C LEU A 199 13.39 -29.77 10.84
N THR A 200 12.37 -30.44 10.29
CA THR A 200 11.33 -31.08 11.14
C THR A 200 10.92 -32.49 10.74
N ARG A 201 11.37 -33.01 9.57
CA ARG A 201 10.87 -34.31 9.06
C ARG A 201 11.94 -35.25 8.52
N CYS A 202 13.12 -34.74 8.15
CA CYS A 202 14.20 -35.56 7.62
C CYS A 202 14.95 -36.25 8.77
N ASP A 203 15.30 -37.53 8.61
CA ASP A 203 16.15 -38.28 9.55
C ASP A 203 17.53 -38.63 8.93
N ALA A 204 17.94 -37.92 7.88
CA ALA A 204 19.22 -38.15 7.22
C ALA A 204 20.40 -37.86 8.17
N PRO A 205 21.50 -38.64 8.11
CA PRO A 205 22.66 -38.43 8.96
C PRO A 205 23.31 -37.07 8.67
N GLY A 206 23.51 -36.25 9.70
CA GLY A 206 24.09 -34.90 9.59
C GLY A 206 23.11 -33.75 9.82
N GLN A 207 21.87 -34.05 10.24
CA GLN A 207 20.94 -33.09 10.81
C GLN A 207 21.30 -32.71 12.25
#